data_AF-A0A6L7W7X6-F1
#
_entry.id   AF-A0A6L7W7X6-F1
#
_cell.length_a   1.000
_cell.length_b   1.000
_cell.length_c   1.000
_cell.angle_alpha   90.00
_cell.angle_beta   90.00
_cell.angle_gamma   90.00
#
_symmetry.space_group_name_H-M   'P 1'
#
loop_
_entity.id
_entity.type
_entity.pdbx_description
1 polymer ?
#
loop_
_entity_poly.entity_id
_entity_poly.type
_entity_poly.pdbx_seq_one_letter_code
_entity_poly.pdbx_strand_id
1 'polypeptide(L)'
;MLFDDIERSELKSDTPSESLFRVMNHYDWPGATRIRNRFESWFKKFPFAHQKDLRGRFRSDIDQNHEGAFFELFLHELLTRLGFSLKVHPEITGASTRPDFLVCHDDQRFYLEATVTGQEAGPFTRNQNEKDVINNLNTLTSPHFYITIHTEGKLSRTLSKKEVICPFKDLLDAYDPDEVQHLIDERGRNAAPSQKIEFGDWCLEGWLRPISPEKRKRDSTRRLILGDNCAAPTDCAGPVRKALQKKAQKYRNLDAPLVVAVHTRDLFYNGQDHDMEVLFGEGQLLYSKEHPELPSKFDRKPNGV
;
A
#
# COMPACT_ATOMS: atom_id res chain seq x y z
N MET A 1 6.37 21.34 15.59
CA MET A 1 6.13 21.16 14.14
C MET A 1 6.27 19.70 13.82
N LEU A 2 5.38 19.17 12.99
CA LEU A 2 5.39 17.80 12.52
C LEU A 2 6.50 17.60 11.47
N PHE A 3 6.59 18.53 10.53
CA PHE A 3 7.62 18.62 9.48
C PHE A 3 8.74 19.58 9.88
N ASP A 4 9.87 19.46 9.21
CA ASP A 4 11.01 20.36 9.39
C ASP A 4 10.82 21.66 8.63
N ASP A 5 11.27 22.75 9.23
CA ASP A 5 11.39 24.04 8.58
C ASP A 5 12.75 24.09 7.88
N ILE A 6 12.76 23.65 6.62
CA ILE A 6 13.95 23.54 5.77
C ILE A 6 13.63 24.03 4.36
N GLU A 7 14.67 24.45 3.65
CA GLU A 7 14.60 24.63 2.21
C GLU A 7 14.39 23.27 1.53
N ARG A 8 13.40 23.19 0.64
CA ARG A 8 12.95 21.93 0.03
C ARG A 8 13.42 21.83 -1.41
N SER A 9 13.72 20.62 -1.84
CA SER A 9 14.19 20.33 -3.19
C SER A 9 13.05 19.90 -4.12
N GLU A 10 13.21 20.10 -5.42
CA GLU A 10 12.35 19.44 -6.41
C GLU A 10 12.57 17.92 -6.34
N LEU A 11 11.49 17.15 -6.50
CA LEU A 11 11.55 15.69 -6.48
C LEU A 11 12.39 15.19 -7.66
N LYS A 12 13.59 14.66 -7.36
CA LYS A 12 14.43 14.01 -8.36
C LYS A 12 14.00 12.55 -8.52
N SER A 13 13.87 12.11 -9.76
CA SER A 13 13.44 10.77 -10.16
C SER A 13 14.34 9.61 -9.68
N ASP A 14 15.63 9.89 -9.44
CA ASP A 14 16.65 8.92 -9.01
C ASP A 14 16.76 8.76 -7.50
N THR A 15 15.76 9.20 -6.74
CA THR A 15 15.77 9.00 -5.29
C THR A 15 15.70 7.51 -4.95
N PRO A 16 16.58 6.98 -4.07
CA PRO A 16 16.48 5.62 -3.54
C PRO A 16 15.13 5.40 -2.83
N SER A 17 14.89 4.18 -2.32
CA SER A 17 13.76 3.87 -1.44
C SER A 17 13.84 4.68 -0.13
N GLU A 18 13.49 5.96 -0.18
CA GLU A 18 13.30 6.82 0.98
C GLU A 18 11.95 6.50 1.65
N SER A 19 11.90 6.62 2.97
CA SER A 19 10.64 6.48 3.72
C SER A 19 9.61 7.53 3.28
N LEU A 20 8.33 7.20 3.41
CA LEU A 20 7.22 8.09 3.07
C LEU A 20 7.33 9.44 3.79
N PHE A 21 7.74 9.42 5.05
CA PHE A 21 7.97 10.65 5.81
C PHE A 21 9.07 11.51 5.17
N ARG A 22 10.24 10.92 4.81
CA ARG A 22 11.34 11.68 4.19
C ARG A 22 10.95 12.29 2.86
N VAL A 23 10.24 11.55 2.02
CA VAL A 23 9.73 12.07 0.75
C VAL A 23 8.86 13.30 1.00
N MET A 24 7.88 13.20 1.92
CA MET A 24 7.01 14.31 2.28
C MET A 24 7.76 15.46 2.97
N ASN A 25 8.80 15.16 3.74
CA ASN A 25 9.58 16.16 4.47
C ASN A 25 10.62 16.86 3.58
N HIS A 26 11.13 16.29 2.50
CA HIS A 26 12.23 16.89 1.74
C HIS A 26 11.81 17.51 0.41
N TYR A 27 10.78 16.96 -0.24
CA TYR A 27 10.45 17.37 -1.60
C TYR A 27 9.26 18.33 -1.68
N ASP A 28 9.33 19.27 -2.62
CA ASP A 28 8.28 20.25 -2.87
C ASP A 28 7.61 20.03 -4.22
N TRP A 29 6.61 19.14 -4.26
CA TRP A 29 5.67 19.04 -5.37
C TRP A 29 4.36 19.79 -5.05
N PRO A 30 3.57 20.24 -6.04
CA PRO A 30 2.40 21.11 -5.81
C PRO A 30 1.37 20.59 -4.79
N GLY A 31 1.26 19.27 -4.63
CA GLY A 31 0.39 18.64 -3.62
C GLY A 31 1.00 18.58 -2.22
N ALA A 32 2.32 18.50 -2.11
CA ALA A 32 3.05 18.25 -0.85
C ALA A 32 2.80 19.34 0.18
N THR A 33 2.91 20.61 -0.23
CA THR A 33 2.72 21.75 0.67
C THR A 33 1.30 21.78 1.25
N ARG A 34 0.28 21.44 0.45
CA ARG A 34 -1.11 21.36 0.93
C ARG A 34 -1.28 20.24 1.96
N ILE A 35 -0.67 19.08 1.71
CA ILE A 35 -0.72 17.92 2.62
C ILE A 35 -0.01 18.25 3.93
N ARG A 36 1.22 18.77 3.88
CA ARG A 36 1.98 19.17 5.07
C ARG A 36 1.22 20.18 5.92
N ASN A 37 0.71 21.25 5.30
CA ASN A 37 -0.06 22.28 6.01
C ASN A 37 -1.32 21.69 6.66
N ARG A 38 -2.00 20.76 5.97
CA ARG A 38 -3.15 20.05 6.52
C ARG A 38 -2.77 19.24 7.75
N PHE A 39 -1.71 18.43 7.67
CA PHE A 39 -1.26 17.59 8.77
C PHE A 39 -0.74 18.40 9.96
N GLU A 40 -0.01 19.49 9.71
CA GLU A 40 0.38 20.45 10.76
C GLU A 40 -0.85 21.03 11.47
N SER A 41 -1.90 21.39 10.70
CA SER A 41 -3.14 21.92 11.29
C SER A 41 -3.85 20.89 12.17
N TRP A 42 -3.81 19.60 11.83
CA TRP A 42 -4.36 18.52 12.63
C TRP A 42 -3.51 18.28 13.88
N PHE A 43 -2.19 18.24 13.70
CA PHE A 43 -1.23 18.01 14.78
C PHE A 43 -1.30 19.09 15.86
N LYS A 44 -1.51 20.36 15.46
CA LYS A 44 -1.73 21.48 16.41
C LYS A 44 -2.93 21.28 17.34
N LYS A 45 -3.96 20.54 16.91
CA LYS A 45 -5.14 20.23 17.71
C LYS A 45 -4.99 18.94 18.53
N PHE A 46 -3.99 18.12 18.22
CA PHE A 46 -3.74 16.89 18.95
C PHE A 46 -3.29 17.22 20.39
N PRO A 47 -3.71 16.47 21.43
CA PRO A 47 -3.40 16.81 22.82
C PRO A 47 -1.90 16.95 23.10
N PHE A 48 -1.52 18.10 23.68
CA PHE A 48 -0.12 18.50 23.89
C PHE A 48 0.73 17.43 24.59
N ALA A 49 0.17 16.77 25.61
CA ALA A 49 0.86 15.72 26.37
C ALA A 49 1.30 14.52 25.52
N HIS A 50 0.63 14.28 24.38
CA HIS A 50 0.87 13.12 23.50
C HIS A 50 1.53 13.51 22.18
N GLN A 51 1.71 14.81 21.90
CA GLN A 51 2.32 15.28 20.66
C GLN A 51 3.76 14.79 20.46
N LYS A 52 4.55 14.64 21.55
CA LYS A 52 5.95 14.18 21.44
C LYS A 52 6.04 12.76 20.92
N ASP A 53 5.22 11.85 21.46
CA ASP A 53 5.19 10.45 21.04
C ASP A 53 4.70 10.33 19.59
N LEU A 54 3.55 10.92 19.29
CA LEU A 54 2.96 10.92 17.96
C LEU A 54 3.95 11.47 16.92
N ARG A 55 4.59 12.60 17.20
CA ARG A 55 5.62 13.18 16.33
C ARG A 55 6.79 12.23 16.11
N GLY A 56 7.26 11.55 17.15
CA GLY A 56 8.36 10.60 17.05
C GLY A 56 8.04 9.46 16.07
N ARG A 57 6.87 8.85 16.20
CA ARG A 57 6.41 7.77 15.31
C ARG A 57 6.09 8.27 13.91
N PHE A 58 5.44 9.43 13.79
CA PHE A 58 5.12 10.05 12.51
C PHE A 58 6.37 10.37 11.69
N ARG A 59 7.49 10.67 12.34
CA ARG A 59 8.76 10.99 11.66
C ARG A 59 9.67 9.77 11.51
N SER A 60 9.17 8.56 11.75
CA SER A 60 9.96 7.35 11.66
C SER A 60 10.35 7.04 10.22
N ASP A 61 11.56 6.51 10.02
CA ASP A 61 12.00 5.95 8.75
C ASP A 61 11.42 4.55 8.47
N ILE A 62 10.64 4.00 9.40
CA ILE A 62 9.89 2.76 9.23
C ILE A 62 8.46 3.16 8.84
N ASP A 63 8.05 2.90 7.59
CA ASP A 63 6.77 3.37 7.05
C ASP A 63 5.58 2.87 7.87
N GLN A 64 5.64 1.66 8.41
CA GLN A 64 4.61 1.14 9.31
C GLN A 64 4.36 2.04 10.54
N ASN A 65 5.43 2.63 11.11
CA ASN A 65 5.32 3.54 12.25
C ASN A 65 4.78 4.91 11.81
N HIS A 66 5.26 5.41 10.66
CA HIS A 66 4.78 6.65 10.06
C HIS A 66 3.26 6.58 9.79
N GLU A 67 2.81 5.53 9.11
CA GLU A 67 1.42 5.31 8.74
C GLU A 67 0.54 5.06 9.95
N GLY A 68 1.02 4.31 10.95
CA GLY A 68 0.30 4.12 12.22
C GLY A 68 0.02 5.46 12.91
N ALA A 69 1.05 6.31 13.04
CA ALA A 69 0.90 7.64 13.63
C ALA A 69 0.04 8.58 12.76
N PHE A 70 0.18 8.52 11.44
CA PHE A 70 -0.69 9.25 10.52
C PHE A 70 -2.16 8.84 10.70
N PHE A 71 -2.44 7.53 10.80
CA PHE A 71 -3.78 7.02 10.91
C PHE A 71 -4.43 7.42 12.23
N GLU A 72 -3.69 7.37 13.34
CA GLU A 72 -4.13 7.93 14.63
C GLU A 72 -4.47 9.43 14.53
N LEU A 73 -3.59 10.23 13.90
CA LEU A 73 -3.82 11.66 13.71
C LEU A 73 -5.06 11.93 12.84
N PHE A 74 -5.24 11.15 11.78
CA PHE A 74 -6.40 11.22 10.90
C PHE A 74 -7.69 10.89 11.65
N LEU A 75 -7.73 9.79 12.40
CA LEU A 75 -8.89 9.39 13.20
C LEU A 75 -9.26 10.46 14.24
N HIS A 76 -8.25 11.02 14.91
CA HIS A 76 -8.46 12.11 15.86
C HIS A 76 -9.11 13.33 15.20
N GLU A 77 -8.59 13.82 14.08
CA GLU A 77 -9.19 14.96 13.39
C GLU A 77 -10.59 14.63 12.85
N LEU A 78 -10.78 13.44 12.24
CA LEU A 78 -12.06 13.01 11.69
C LEU A 78 -13.14 13.02 12.77
N LEU A 79 -12.91 12.33 13.88
CA LEU A 79 -13.87 12.22 14.96
C LEU A 79 -14.12 13.56 15.66
N THR A 80 -13.07 14.36 15.85
CA THR A 80 -13.23 15.73 16.38
C THR A 80 -14.14 16.58 15.48
N ARG A 81 -13.97 16.48 14.15
CA ARG A 81 -14.83 17.21 13.19
C ARG A 81 -16.26 16.70 13.17
N LEU A 82 -16.48 15.42 13.47
CA LEU A 82 -17.80 14.82 13.59
C LEU A 82 -18.48 15.14 14.94
N GLY A 83 -17.85 15.93 15.81
CA GLY A 83 -18.44 16.35 17.09
C GLY A 83 -18.20 15.37 18.24
N PHE A 84 -17.27 14.43 18.10
CA PHE A 84 -16.85 13.55 19.19
C PHE A 84 -15.77 14.21 20.04
N SER A 85 -15.76 13.87 21.33
CA SER A 85 -14.64 14.16 22.23
C SER A 85 -13.74 12.93 22.35
N LEU A 86 -12.42 13.14 22.38
CA LEU A 86 -11.45 12.05 22.44
C LEU A 86 -10.50 12.23 23.62
N LYS A 87 -10.28 11.15 24.37
CA LYS A 87 -9.18 11.02 25.33
C LYS A 87 -8.13 10.09 24.75
N VAL A 88 -6.93 10.62 24.50
CA VAL A 88 -5.80 9.85 23.97
C VAL A 88 -5.22 8.96 25.07
N HIS A 89 -4.90 7.71 24.74
CA HIS A 89 -4.30 6.72 25.64
C HIS A 89 -4.95 6.65 27.03
N PRO A 90 -6.27 6.34 27.10
CA PRO A 90 -6.96 6.21 28.37
C PRO A 90 -6.35 5.07 29.18
N GLU A 91 -6.35 5.23 30.50
CA GLU A 91 -5.95 4.16 31.40
C GLU A 91 -7.06 3.12 31.50
N ILE A 92 -6.67 1.84 31.53
CA ILE A 92 -7.58 0.73 31.80
C ILE A 92 -7.09 0.04 33.06
N THR A 93 -7.98 -0.11 34.03
CA THR A 93 -7.70 -0.82 35.28
C THR A 93 -7.26 -2.25 34.99
N GLY A 94 -6.07 -2.62 35.47
CA GLY A 94 -5.53 -3.99 35.33
C GLY A 94 -4.92 -4.32 33.96
N ALA A 95 -4.79 -3.34 33.05
CA ALA A 95 -4.07 -3.52 31.79
C ALA A 95 -2.76 -2.70 31.77
N SER A 96 -1.68 -3.32 31.30
CA SER A 96 -0.41 -2.63 31.05
C SER A 96 -0.39 -1.86 29.72
N THR A 97 -1.40 -2.07 28.87
CA THR A 97 -1.53 -1.41 27.58
C THR A 97 -2.78 -0.53 27.54
N ARG A 98 -2.75 0.49 26.69
CA ARG A 98 -3.80 1.50 26.57
C ARG A 98 -4.34 1.51 25.14
N PRO A 99 -5.66 1.65 24.93
CA PRO A 99 -6.24 1.94 23.62
C PRO A 99 -5.66 3.22 23.06
N ASP A 100 -5.83 3.46 21.76
CA ASP A 100 -5.36 4.71 21.17
C ASP A 100 -6.25 5.87 21.64
N PHE A 101 -7.57 5.65 21.67
CA PHE A 101 -8.53 6.64 22.16
C PHE A 101 -9.67 6.04 22.99
N LEU A 102 -10.22 6.83 23.89
CA LEU A 102 -11.60 6.71 24.35
C LEU A 102 -12.40 7.82 23.65
N VAL A 103 -13.42 7.43 22.89
CA VAL A 103 -14.26 8.33 22.10
C VAL A 103 -15.60 8.47 22.82
N CYS A 104 -16.06 9.70 23.02
CA CYS A 104 -17.33 10.00 23.68
C CYS A 104 -18.18 10.96 22.85
N HIS A 105 -19.49 10.71 22.82
CA HIS A 105 -20.51 11.59 22.27
C HIS A 105 -21.79 11.43 23.09
N ASP A 106 -22.26 12.52 23.69
CA ASP A 106 -23.33 12.50 24.69
C ASP A 106 -23.07 11.45 25.78
N ASP A 107 -24.03 10.55 26.02
CA ASP A 107 -23.94 9.47 27.00
C ASP A 107 -23.28 8.18 26.45
N GLN A 108 -22.84 8.19 25.19
CA GLN A 108 -22.22 7.05 24.54
C GLN A 108 -20.70 7.17 24.52
N ARG A 109 -20.02 6.04 24.75
CA ARG A 109 -18.57 5.94 24.65
C ARG A 109 -18.12 4.61 24.09
N PHE A 110 -16.97 4.60 23.43
CA PHE A 110 -16.28 3.39 22.99
C PHE A 110 -14.77 3.60 22.97
N TYR A 111 -14.03 2.52 23.16
CA TYR A 111 -12.59 2.50 22.97
C TYR A 111 -12.27 2.34 21.49
N LEU A 112 -11.29 3.10 20.99
CA LEU A 112 -10.83 3.03 19.62
C LEU A 112 -9.37 2.57 19.58
N GLU A 113 -9.12 1.55 18.77
CA GLU A 113 -7.79 1.05 18.44
C GLU A 113 -7.56 1.17 16.93
N ALA A 114 -6.45 1.78 16.55
CA ALA A 114 -6.03 1.90 15.17
C ALA A 114 -5.07 0.76 14.82
N THR A 115 -5.20 0.23 13.61
CA THR A 115 -4.25 -0.73 13.07
C THR A 115 -4.01 -0.48 11.59
N VAL A 116 -2.75 -0.55 11.19
CA VAL A 116 -2.35 -0.55 9.77
C VAL A 116 -1.99 -1.98 9.40
N THR A 117 -2.53 -2.48 8.30
CA THR A 117 -2.44 -3.87 7.84
C THR A 117 -2.06 -3.93 6.37
N GLY A 118 -1.68 -5.12 5.91
CA GLY A 118 -1.07 -5.31 4.60
C GLY A 118 0.42 -4.97 4.62
N GLN A 119 1.19 -5.61 3.74
CA GLN A 119 2.51 -5.09 3.39
C GLN A 119 2.32 -3.91 2.44
N GLU A 120 3.27 -2.99 2.38
CA GLU A 120 3.40 -2.22 1.15
C GLU A 120 3.52 -3.26 0.03
N ALA A 121 2.47 -3.38 -0.78
CA ALA A 121 2.57 -4.05 -2.06
C ALA A 121 3.41 -3.14 -2.96
N GLY A 122 4.68 -2.98 -2.61
CA GLY A 122 5.70 -2.69 -3.60
C GLY A 122 5.63 -3.86 -4.59
N PRO A 123 5.60 -3.62 -5.90
CA PRO A 123 5.19 -4.61 -6.89
C PRO A 123 6.04 -5.91 -6.95
N PHE A 124 7.03 -6.10 -6.05
CA PHE A 124 8.14 -7.05 -6.18
C PHE A 124 8.71 -7.56 -4.84
N THR A 125 7.88 -7.70 -3.80
CA THR A 125 8.35 -7.99 -2.44
C THR A 125 8.36 -9.47 -2.05
N ARG A 126 8.04 -10.43 -2.94
CA ARG A 126 7.97 -11.85 -2.54
C ARG A 126 9.32 -12.43 -2.12
N ASN A 127 10.43 -11.96 -2.70
CA ASN A 127 11.79 -12.34 -2.31
C ASN A 127 12.85 -11.34 -2.82
N GLN A 128 14.10 -11.51 -2.39
CA GLN A 128 15.21 -10.64 -2.79
C GLN A 128 15.53 -10.70 -4.30
N ASN A 129 15.35 -11.86 -4.93
CA ASN A 129 15.63 -12.03 -6.36
C ASN A 129 14.72 -11.15 -7.22
N GLU A 130 13.43 -11.06 -6.87
CA GLU A 130 12.47 -10.19 -7.56
C GLU A 130 12.80 -8.71 -7.37
N LYS A 131 13.22 -8.30 -6.17
CA LYS A 131 13.71 -6.93 -5.94
C LYS A 131 14.92 -6.61 -6.83
N ASP A 132 15.85 -7.55 -6.99
CA ASP A 132 17.04 -7.36 -7.81
C ASP A 132 16.72 -7.21 -9.30
N VAL A 133 15.76 -7.98 -9.83
CA VAL A 133 15.25 -7.84 -11.21
C VAL A 133 14.78 -6.40 -11.47
N ILE A 134 14.13 -5.80 -10.50
CA ILE A 134 13.50 -4.49 -10.63
C ILE A 134 14.48 -3.37 -10.46
N ASN A 135 15.41 -3.52 -9.51
CA ASN A 135 16.54 -2.62 -9.42
C ASN A 135 17.33 -2.61 -10.74
N ASN A 136 17.48 -3.77 -11.40
CA ASN A 136 18.12 -3.85 -12.71
C ASN A 136 17.29 -3.16 -13.80
N LEU A 137 15.97 -3.41 -13.89
CA LEU A 137 15.11 -2.72 -14.86
C LEU A 137 15.03 -1.20 -14.61
N ASN A 138 15.10 -0.74 -13.36
CA ASN A 138 15.11 0.68 -13.03
C ASN A 138 16.39 1.40 -13.47
N THR A 139 17.45 0.67 -13.83
CA THR A 139 18.65 1.26 -14.47
C THR A 139 18.45 1.61 -15.93
N LEU A 140 17.40 1.09 -16.58
CA LEU A 140 17.04 1.48 -17.94
C LEU A 140 16.43 2.89 -17.91
N THR A 141 16.76 3.67 -18.92
CA THR A 141 16.20 5.01 -19.13
C THR A 141 15.60 5.09 -20.52
N SER A 142 14.47 5.76 -20.67
CA SER A 142 13.86 6.04 -21.97
C SER A 142 13.17 7.41 -21.93
N PRO A 143 13.44 8.30 -22.90
CA PRO A 143 12.72 9.56 -23.03
C PRO A 143 11.33 9.39 -23.68
N HIS A 144 11.01 8.20 -24.18
CA HIS A 144 9.85 7.98 -25.05
C HIS A 144 8.77 7.10 -24.40
N PHE A 145 9.17 6.18 -23.52
CA PHE A 145 8.28 5.18 -22.96
C PHE A 145 8.43 5.07 -21.43
N TYR A 146 7.34 4.67 -20.79
CA TYR A 146 7.36 3.90 -19.56
C TYR A 146 7.20 2.41 -19.90
N ILE A 147 7.64 1.53 -19.00
CA ILE A 147 7.35 0.10 -19.06
C ILE A 147 6.39 -0.22 -17.91
N THR A 148 5.19 -0.70 -18.24
CA THR A 148 4.32 -1.34 -17.26
C THR A 148 4.71 -2.79 -17.14
N ILE A 149 4.87 -3.33 -15.93
CA ILE A 149 5.27 -4.74 -15.75
C ILE A 149 4.33 -5.49 -14.81
N HIS A 150 4.16 -6.77 -15.08
CA HIS A 150 3.40 -7.75 -14.32
C HIS A 150 4.28 -8.97 -14.06
N THR A 151 4.17 -9.56 -12.87
CA THR A 151 4.88 -10.81 -12.55
C THR A 151 3.98 -11.84 -11.92
N GLU A 152 4.22 -13.10 -12.26
CA GLU A 152 3.53 -14.26 -11.70
C GLU A 152 4.54 -15.29 -11.20
N GLY A 153 4.15 -16.09 -10.20
CA GLY A 153 4.99 -17.14 -9.63
C GLY A 153 5.99 -16.66 -8.58
N LYS A 154 7.09 -17.42 -8.40
CA LYS A 154 8.17 -17.11 -7.44
C LYS A 154 9.53 -17.37 -8.06
N LEU A 155 10.38 -16.33 -8.08
CA LEU A 155 11.71 -16.45 -8.66
C LEU A 155 12.70 -17.13 -7.70
N SER A 156 13.18 -18.32 -8.08
CA SER A 156 14.01 -19.19 -7.23
C SER A 156 15.50 -18.83 -7.21
N ARG A 157 15.97 -17.98 -8.13
CA ARG A 157 17.38 -17.54 -8.21
C ARG A 157 17.51 -16.09 -8.66
N THR A 158 18.68 -15.49 -8.44
CA THR A 158 19.01 -14.20 -9.05
C THR A 158 19.18 -14.35 -10.56
N LEU A 159 18.52 -13.46 -11.33
CA LEU A 159 18.76 -13.29 -12.76
C LEU A 159 19.89 -12.27 -12.96
N SER A 160 20.76 -12.51 -13.94
CA SER A 160 21.80 -11.56 -14.29
C SER A 160 21.20 -10.28 -14.88
N LYS A 161 21.92 -9.17 -14.74
CA LYS A 161 21.55 -7.88 -15.36
C LYS A 161 21.26 -8.04 -16.85
N LYS A 162 22.05 -8.83 -17.58
CA LYS A 162 21.88 -9.03 -19.02
C LYS A 162 20.59 -9.77 -19.37
N GLU A 163 20.26 -10.81 -18.61
CA GLU A 163 19.02 -11.60 -18.79
C GLU A 163 17.77 -10.72 -18.63
N VAL A 164 17.84 -9.68 -17.80
CA VAL A 164 16.72 -8.79 -17.53
C VAL A 164 16.73 -7.55 -18.43
N ILE A 165 17.87 -6.90 -18.61
CA ILE A 165 17.97 -5.58 -19.26
C ILE A 165 17.89 -5.69 -20.78
N CYS A 166 18.57 -6.67 -21.39
CA CYS A 166 18.65 -6.74 -22.86
C CYS A 166 17.27 -6.88 -23.52
N PRO A 167 16.38 -7.80 -23.09
CA PRO A 167 15.07 -7.95 -23.73
C PRO A 167 14.23 -6.67 -23.70
N PHE A 168 14.23 -5.96 -22.57
CA PHE A 168 13.47 -4.72 -22.43
C PHE A 168 14.13 -3.54 -23.15
N LYS A 169 15.47 -3.53 -23.27
CA LYS A 169 16.16 -2.54 -24.10
C LYS A 169 15.81 -2.73 -25.58
N ASP A 170 15.86 -3.96 -26.07
CA ASP A 170 15.51 -4.28 -27.45
C ASP A 170 14.05 -3.92 -27.75
N LEU A 171 13.15 -4.14 -26.78
CA LEU A 171 11.75 -3.69 -26.87
C LEU A 171 11.64 -2.17 -26.98
N LEU A 172 12.35 -1.40 -26.14
CA LEU A 172 12.31 0.07 -26.18
C LEU A 172 12.85 0.64 -27.49
N ASP A 173 13.90 0.04 -28.03
CA ASP A 173 14.58 0.51 -29.25
C ASP A 173 13.79 0.13 -30.52
N ALA A 174 12.87 -0.83 -30.45
CA ALA A 174 12.15 -1.37 -31.60
C ALA A 174 10.89 -0.58 -32.00
N TYR A 175 10.37 0.31 -31.16
CA TYR A 175 9.06 0.93 -31.38
C TYR A 175 9.10 2.46 -31.32
N ASP A 176 8.34 3.10 -32.23
CA ASP A 176 8.07 4.52 -32.16
C ASP A 176 6.91 4.81 -31.18
N PRO A 177 7.03 5.80 -30.29
CA PRO A 177 6.02 6.05 -29.25
C PRO A 177 4.68 6.59 -29.79
N ASP A 178 4.66 7.23 -30.96
CA ASP A 178 3.42 7.71 -31.57
C ASP A 178 2.69 6.57 -32.29
N GLU A 179 3.43 5.64 -32.91
CA GLU A 179 2.87 4.39 -33.44
C GLU A 179 2.23 3.52 -32.34
N VAL A 180 2.92 3.37 -31.21
CA VAL A 180 2.39 2.61 -30.07
C VAL A 180 1.16 3.30 -29.46
N GLN A 181 1.15 4.64 -29.41
CA GLN A 181 -0.01 5.39 -28.92
C GLN A 181 -1.23 5.16 -29.81
N HIS A 182 -1.05 5.24 -31.13
CA HIS A 182 -2.11 4.95 -32.10
C HIS A 182 -2.66 3.53 -31.95
N LEU A 183 -1.76 2.54 -31.78
CA LEU A 183 -2.15 1.15 -31.57
C LEU A 183 -2.99 0.96 -30.30
N ILE A 184 -2.63 1.64 -29.22
CA ILE A 184 -3.38 1.61 -27.95
C ILE A 184 -4.74 2.30 -28.10
N ASP A 185 -4.81 3.41 -28.82
CA ASP A 185 -6.06 4.16 -29.01
C ASP A 185 -7.06 3.38 -29.88
N GLU A 186 -6.59 2.66 -30.90
CA GLU A 186 -7.43 1.84 -31.77
C GLU A 186 -7.87 0.51 -31.15
N ARG A 187 -6.95 -0.19 -30.47
CA ARG A 187 -7.14 -1.60 -30.08
C ARG A 187 -7.14 -1.82 -28.57
N GLY A 188 -7.03 -0.74 -27.80
CA GLY A 188 -6.96 -0.77 -26.36
C GLY A 188 -5.58 -1.13 -25.82
N ARG A 189 -5.47 -1.06 -24.50
CA ARG A 189 -4.20 -1.13 -23.76
C ARG A 189 -3.43 -2.43 -23.91
N ASN A 190 -4.11 -3.54 -24.21
CA ASN A 190 -3.52 -4.87 -24.35
C ASN A 190 -2.84 -5.07 -25.70
N ALA A 191 -3.04 -4.17 -26.67
CA ALA A 191 -2.36 -4.19 -27.95
C ALA A 191 -0.96 -3.56 -27.90
N ALA A 192 -0.58 -2.94 -26.77
CA ALA A 192 0.74 -2.37 -26.61
C ALA A 192 1.83 -3.45 -26.77
N PRO A 193 2.97 -3.15 -27.41
CA PRO A 193 4.07 -4.08 -27.50
C PRO A 193 4.52 -4.55 -26.12
N SER A 194 4.75 -5.85 -25.98
CA SER A 194 5.18 -6.45 -24.74
C SER A 194 6.43 -7.31 -24.90
N GLN A 195 7.16 -7.46 -23.80
CA GLN A 195 8.25 -8.41 -23.65
C GLN A 195 7.95 -9.31 -22.46
N LYS A 196 8.11 -10.62 -22.68
CA LYS A 196 7.93 -11.65 -21.66
C LYS A 196 9.27 -12.34 -21.35
N ILE A 197 9.52 -12.59 -20.08
CA ILE A 197 10.65 -13.37 -19.57
C ILE A 197 10.07 -14.46 -18.68
N GLU A 198 10.32 -15.72 -19.03
CA GLU A 198 9.86 -16.88 -18.27
C GLU A 198 11.06 -17.64 -17.70
N PHE A 199 10.97 -18.02 -16.43
CA PHE A 199 11.96 -18.86 -15.77
C PHE A 199 11.30 -19.80 -14.74
N GLY A 200 11.17 -21.08 -15.11
CA GLY A 200 10.43 -22.05 -14.29
C GLY A 200 8.97 -21.63 -14.13
N ASP A 201 8.49 -21.61 -12.89
CA ASP A 201 7.12 -21.17 -12.57
C ASP A 201 6.98 -19.64 -12.47
N TRP A 202 8.06 -18.88 -12.71
CA TRP A 202 8.05 -17.42 -12.64
C TRP A 202 7.99 -16.80 -14.03
N CYS A 203 7.14 -15.79 -14.18
CA CYS A 203 6.96 -15.02 -15.40
C CYS A 203 7.00 -13.53 -15.09
N LEU A 204 7.69 -12.76 -15.93
CA LEU A 204 7.63 -11.30 -16.01
C LEU A 204 7.16 -10.91 -17.40
N GLU A 205 6.07 -10.16 -17.48
CA GLU A 205 5.63 -9.53 -18.73
C GLU A 205 5.67 -8.02 -18.56
N GLY A 206 6.10 -7.29 -19.58
CA GLY A 206 6.03 -5.85 -19.55
C GLY A 206 5.62 -5.23 -20.87
N TRP A 207 4.80 -4.18 -20.80
CA TRP A 207 4.21 -3.46 -21.92
C TRP A 207 4.75 -2.05 -22.02
N LEU A 208 4.94 -1.57 -23.24
CA LEU A 208 5.29 -0.18 -23.49
C LEU A 208 4.10 0.75 -23.23
N ARG A 209 4.37 1.88 -22.58
CA ARG A 209 3.43 2.99 -22.37
C ARG A 209 4.05 4.28 -22.88
N PRO A 210 3.56 4.85 -23.99
CA PRO A 210 4.11 6.08 -24.53
C PRO A 210 4.03 7.23 -23.51
N ILE A 211 5.13 7.98 -23.39
CA ILE A 211 5.13 9.26 -22.69
C ILE A 211 4.44 10.26 -23.62
N SER A 212 3.47 11.03 -23.11
CA SER A 212 2.79 12.06 -23.91
C SER A 212 3.79 13.08 -24.50
N PRO A 213 3.60 13.58 -25.74
CA PRO A 213 4.54 14.50 -26.39
C PRO A 213 4.94 15.72 -25.55
N GLU A 214 4.02 16.30 -24.77
CA GLU A 214 4.28 17.43 -23.87
C GLU A 214 5.28 17.09 -22.74
N LYS A 215 5.26 15.83 -22.27
CA LYS A 215 6.14 15.34 -21.20
C LYS A 215 7.50 14.90 -21.72
N ARG A 216 7.62 14.49 -23.00
CA ARG A 216 8.90 14.16 -23.65
C ARG A 216 9.84 15.37 -23.77
N LYS A 217 9.28 16.59 -23.84
CA LYS A 217 10.02 17.86 -23.94
C LYS A 217 10.66 18.30 -22.62
N ARG A 218 10.42 17.58 -21.52
CA ARG A 218 11.02 17.86 -20.20
C ARG A 218 12.11 16.82 -19.95
N ASP A 219 13.29 17.29 -19.52
CA ASP A 219 14.47 16.44 -19.27
C ASP A 219 14.09 15.21 -18.42
N SER A 220 14.20 14.03 -19.01
CA SER A 220 13.45 12.83 -18.62
C SER A 220 14.36 11.80 -17.97
N THR A 221 14.90 12.11 -16.79
CA THR A 221 15.55 11.13 -15.91
C THR A 221 14.55 10.25 -15.14
N ARG A 222 13.28 10.21 -15.57
CA ARG A 222 12.17 9.60 -14.80
C ARG A 222 12.27 8.09 -14.73
N ARG A 223 11.86 7.53 -13.58
CA ARG A 223 11.74 6.07 -13.38
C ARG A 223 10.96 5.45 -14.53
N LEU A 224 11.59 4.50 -15.20
CA LEU A 224 11.07 3.87 -16.41
C LEU A 224 9.89 2.93 -16.11
N ILE A 225 9.90 2.29 -14.94
CA ILE A 225 8.93 1.25 -14.60
C ILE A 225 7.71 1.87 -13.91
N LEU A 226 6.53 1.58 -14.45
CA LEU A 226 5.24 1.73 -13.78
C LEU A 226 4.75 0.33 -13.41
N GLY A 227 5.05 -0.16 -12.21
CA GLY A 227 4.59 -1.50 -11.82
C GLY A 227 3.08 -1.62 -11.94
N ASP A 228 2.60 -2.62 -12.67
CA ASP A 228 1.22 -3.08 -12.49
C ASP A 228 1.20 -3.85 -11.17
N ASN A 229 0.13 -3.66 -10.41
CA ASN A 229 0.02 -4.30 -9.10
C ASN A 229 0.03 -5.82 -9.35
N CYS A 230 0.90 -6.56 -8.65
CA CYS A 230 0.94 -8.02 -8.77
C CYS A 230 -0.42 -8.63 -8.42
N ALA A 231 -1.19 -9.03 -9.43
CA ALA A 231 -2.41 -9.83 -9.28
C ALA A 231 -2.08 -11.29 -8.97
N ALA A 232 -1.16 -11.53 -8.05
CA ALA A 232 -1.06 -12.85 -7.47
C ALA A 232 -2.18 -12.97 -6.42
N PRO A 233 -2.89 -14.11 -6.33
CA PRO A 233 -3.81 -14.38 -5.24
C PRO A 233 -3.00 -14.40 -3.95
N THR A 234 -2.94 -13.24 -3.32
CA THR A 234 -2.30 -13.01 -2.04
C THR A 234 -3.46 -13.00 -1.05
N ASP A 235 -3.28 -13.68 0.09
CA ASP A 235 -4.27 -13.66 1.16
C ASP A 235 -4.38 -12.23 1.72
N CYS A 236 -5.29 -11.43 1.16
CA CYS A 236 -5.54 -10.03 1.56
C CYS A 236 -6.32 -9.95 2.88
N ALA A 237 -7.19 -10.95 3.14
CA ALA A 237 -8.05 -11.01 4.33
C ALA A 237 -7.28 -11.46 5.59
N GLY A 238 -6.35 -12.41 5.46
CA GLY A 238 -5.64 -13.01 6.58
C GLY A 238 -4.84 -12.02 7.44
N PRO A 239 -4.06 -11.07 6.88
CA PRO A 239 -3.39 -10.03 7.66
C PRO A 239 -4.36 -9.17 8.47
N VAL A 240 -5.50 -8.79 7.88
CA VAL A 240 -6.55 -8.02 8.56
C VAL A 240 -7.16 -8.83 9.70
N ARG A 241 -7.55 -10.08 9.42
CA ARG A 241 -8.08 -11.03 10.40
C ARG A 241 -7.17 -11.19 11.61
N LYS A 242 -5.88 -11.44 11.38
CA LYS A 242 -4.87 -11.58 12.45
C LYS A 242 -4.72 -10.29 13.27
N ALA A 243 -4.75 -9.13 12.63
CA ALA A 243 -4.69 -7.85 13.32
C ALA A 243 -5.91 -7.63 14.21
N LEU A 244 -7.12 -7.90 13.71
CA LEU A 244 -8.36 -7.82 14.47
C LEU A 244 -8.36 -8.77 15.67
N GLN A 245 -8.02 -10.05 15.47
CA GLN A 245 -7.93 -11.03 16.57
C GLN A 245 -6.96 -10.57 17.65
N LYS A 246 -5.78 -10.08 17.26
CA LYS A 246 -4.78 -9.56 18.20
C LYS A 246 -5.29 -8.37 19.01
N LYS A 247 -6.02 -7.44 18.37
CA LYS A 247 -6.58 -6.24 19.03
C LYS A 247 -7.77 -6.60 19.92
N ALA A 248 -8.67 -7.47 19.46
CA ALA A 248 -9.83 -7.93 20.23
C ALA A 248 -9.43 -8.65 21.53
N GLN A 249 -8.35 -9.43 21.49
CA GLN A 249 -7.84 -10.17 22.66
C GLN A 249 -6.99 -9.31 23.61
N LYS A 250 -6.66 -8.07 23.22
CA LYS A 250 -5.74 -7.20 23.97
C LYS A 250 -6.33 -6.73 25.30
N TYR A 251 -7.66 -6.61 25.37
CA TYR A 251 -8.39 -6.12 26.53
C TYR A 251 -9.41 -7.15 26.99
N ARG A 252 -9.43 -7.48 28.28
CA ARG A 252 -10.36 -8.47 28.84
C ARG A 252 -11.63 -7.85 29.40
N ASN A 253 -11.50 -6.72 30.11
CA ASN A 253 -12.58 -6.10 30.87
C ASN A 253 -12.69 -4.62 30.51
N LEU A 254 -13.28 -4.33 29.34
CA LEU A 254 -13.63 -2.96 28.97
C LEU A 254 -15.03 -2.64 29.50
N ASP A 255 -15.21 -1.42 30.00
CA ASP A 255 -16.51 -0.91 30.46
C ASP A 255 -17.33 -0.26 29.32
N ALA A 256 -16.83 -0.36 28.08
CA ALA A 256 -17.41 0.17 26.87
C ALA A 256 -16.97 -0.69 25.66
N PRO A 257 -17.70 -0.65 24.53
CA PRO A 257 -17.33 -1.38 23.32
C PRO A 257 -15.92 -1.01 22.82
N LEU A 258 -15.25 -1.97 22.19
CA LEU A 258 -14.01 -1.74 21.44
C LEU A 258 -14.34 -1.66 19.95
N VAL A 259 -13.93 -0.56 19.32
CA VAL A 259 -13.93 -0.38 17.88
C VAL A 259 -12.49 -0.47 17.40
N VAL A 260 -12.23 -1.31 16.41
CA VAL A 260 -10.92 -1.39 15.76
C VAL A 260 -11.02 -0.76 14.38
N ALA A 261 -10.36 0.38 14.19
CA ALA A 261 -10.22 1.01 12.89
C ALA A 261 -9.04 0.39 12.14
N VAL A 262 -9.29 -0.05 10.90
CA VAL A 262 -8.30 -0.72 10.06
C VAL A 262 -7.96 0.15 8.86
N HIS A 263 -6.67 0.41 8.67
CA HIS A 263 -6.12 0.95 7.43
C HIS A 263 -5.38 -0.18 6.70
N THR A 264 -5.84 -0.55 5.51
CA THR A 264 -5.19 -1.57 4.68
C THR A 264 -4.36 -0.91 3.58
N ARG A 265 -3.16 -1.43 3.38
CA ARG A 265 -2.24 -1.04 2.29
C ARG A 265 -2.30 -1.97 1.09
N ASP A 266 -3.13 -3.01 1.19
CA ASP A 266 -3.27 -3.98 0.12
C ASP A 266 -4.18 -3.43 -0.97
N LEU A 267 -3.61 -3.17 -2.14
CA LEU A 267 -4.30 -2.60 -3.30
C LEU A 267 -5.38 -3.54 -3.87
N PHE A 268 -5.33 -4.83 -3.52
CA PHE A 268 -6.30 -5.83 -3.93
C PHE A 268 -7.38 -6.09 -2.88
N TYR A 269 -7.33 -5.40 -1.73
CA TYR A 269 -8.35 -5.52 -0.72
C TYR A 269 -9.69 -4.93 -1.21
N ASN A 270 -10.56 -5.80 -1.70
CA ASN A 270 -11.97 -5.51 -1.93
C ASN A 270 -12.76 -5.53 -0.61
N GLY A 271 -13.30 -4.38 -0.20
CA GLY A 271 -14.09 -4.24 1.02
C GLY A 271 -15.42 -5.02 1.03
N GLN A 272 -15.93 -5.49 -0.10
CA GLN A 272 -17.14 -6.33 -0.06
C GLN A 272 -16.81 -7.80 0.24
N ASP A 273 -15.88 -8.40 -0.50
CA ASP A 273 -15.59 -9.83 -0.39
C ASP A 273 -14.67 -10.14 0.78
N HIS A 274 -13.60 -9.37 0.95
CA HIS A 274 -12.62 -9.63 2.00
C HIS A 274 -13.16 -9.27 3.39
N ASP A 275 -14.01 -8.25 3.54
CA ASP A 275 -14.66 -7.98 4.84
C ASP A 275 -15.51 -9.17 5.27
N MET A 276 -16.23 -9.80 4.32
CA MET A 276 -17.01 -10.99 4.59
C MET A 276 -16.13 -12.19 4.96
N GLU A 277 -14.96 -12.35 4.34
CA GLU A 277 -14.00 -13.38 4.71
C GLU A 277 -13.31 -13.13 6.06
N VAL A 278 -13.04 -11.87 6.39
CA VAL A 278 -12.46 -11.46 7.66
C VAL A 278 -13.43 -11.74 8.80
N LEU A 279 -14.68 -11.30 8.66
CA LEU A 279 -15.69 -11.38 9.72
C LEU A 279 -16.32 -12.78 9.82
N PHE A 280 -16.68 -13.39 8.69
CA PHE A 280 -17.48 -14.63 8.66
C PHE A 280 -16.71 -15.86 8.17
N GLY A 281 -15.43 -15.69 7.86
CA GLY A 281 -14.56 -16.77 7.39
C GLY A 281 -14.57 -16.99 5.88
N GLU A 282 -13.54 -17.67 5.39
CA GLU A 282 -13.32 -17.93 3.96
C GLU A 282 -14.45 -18.73 3.33
N GLY A 283 -14.87 -18.33 2.12
CA GLY A 283 -15.79 -19.13 1.31
C GLY A 283 -15.15 -20.47 0.91
N GLN A 284 -15.91 -21.55 0.99
CA GLN A 284 -15.51 -22.87 0.52
C GLN A 284 -16.62 -23.54 -0.27
N LEU A 285 -16.25 -24.18 -1.37
CA LEU A 285 -17.14 -25.07 -2.11
C LEU A 285 -16.90 -26.49 -1.60
N LEU A 286 -17.95 -27.11 -1.08
CA LEU A 286 -17.96 -28.50 -0.67
C LEU A 286 -18.34 -29.35 -1.89
N TYR A 287 -17.64 -30.46 -2.08
CA TYR A 287 -17.93 -31.44 -3.13
C TYR A 287 -18.44 -32.72 -2.49
N SER A 288 -19.45 -33.34 -3.10
CA SER A 288 -19.90 -34.67 -2.67
C SER A 288 -18.82 -35.71 -3.02
N LYS A 289 -18.59 -36.68 -2.13
CA LYS A 289 -17.74 -37.83 -2.46
C LYS A 289 -18.32 -38.69 -3.59
N GLU A 290 -19.64 -38.66 -3.77
CA GLU A 290 -20.36 -39.44 -4.78
C GLU A 290 -20.38 -38.74 -6.15
N HIS A 291 -20.26 -37.40 -6.15
CA HIS A 291 -20.28 -36.55 -7.35
C HIS A 291 -19.23 -35.43 -7.24
N PRO A 292 -17.93 -35.76 -7.35
CA PRO A 292 -16.84 -34.79 -7.20
C PRO A 292 -16.79 -33.74 -8.33
N GLU A 293 -17.47 -33.99 -9.44
CA GLU A 293 -17.55 -33.10 -10.61
C GLU A 293 -18.40 -31.84 -10.41
N LEU A 294 -19.24 -31.78 -9.37
CA LEU A 294 -20.12 -30.64 -9.11
C LEU A 294 -20.05 -30.20 -7.64
N PRO A 295 -19.97 -28.89 -7.36
CA PRO A 295 -20.03 -28.39 -5.99
C PRO A 295 -21.41 -28.70 -5.40
N SER A 296 -21.44 -29.41 -4.29
CA SER A 296 -22.67 -29.82 -3.60
C SER A 296 -23.24 -28.71 -2.71
N LYS A 297 -22.38 -27.84 -2.17
CA LYS A 297 -22.79 -26.75 -1.28
C LYS A 297 -21.71 -25.65 -1.20
N PHE A 298 -22.13 -24.39 -1.14
CA PHE A 298 -21.28 -23.29 -0.67
C PHE A 298 -21.39 -23.16 0.85
N ASP A 299 -20.26 -23.11 1.54
CA ASP A 299 -20.18 -22.91 3.00
C ASP A 299 -19.06 -21.92 3.33
N ARG A 300 -18.94 -21.52 4.59
CA ARG A 300 -17.79 -20.74 5.08
C ARG A 300 -17.01 -21.53 6.11
N LYS A 301 -15.69 -21.38 6.10
CA LYS A 301 -14.83 -21.92 7.15
C LYS A 301 -15.14 -21.20 8.46
N PRO A 302 -15.11 -21.88 9.63
CA PRO A 302 -15.31 -21.24 10.93
C PRO A 302 -14.05 -20.51 11.39
N ASN A 303 -13.49 -19.65 10.54
CA ASN A 303 -12.24 -18.93 10.77
C ASN A 303 -12.38 -17.40 10.68
N GLY A 304 -13.61 -16.88 10.80
CA GLY A 304 -13.89 -15.45 10.95
C GLY A 304 -13.50 -14.89 12.33
N VAL A 305 -13.77 -13.60 12.56
CA VAL A 305 -13.50 -12.87 13.81
C VAL A 305 -14.79 -12.26 14.35
#